data_AF-A0A1F6KV28-F1
#
_entry.id   AF-A0A1F6KV28-F1
#
_cell.length_a   1.000
_cell.length_b   1.000
_cell.length_c   1.000
_cell.angle_alpha   90.00
_cell.angle_beta   90.00
_cell.angle_gamma   90.00
#
_symmetry.space_group_name_H-M   'P 1'
#
loop_
_entity.id
_entity.type
_entity.pdbx_description
1 polymer ?
#
loop_
_entity_poly.entity_id
_entity_poly.type
_entity_poly.pdbx_seq_one_letter_code
_entity_poly.pdbx_strand_id
1 'polypeptide(L)' 'MVALSTAGFGLVAALAWNSLIQEFMNTYVKRWIPEEGGKFLSLLIYALLVTVLAVTITLQLSKIVRRIEKE' A
#
# COMPACT_ATOMS: atom_id res chain seq x y z
N MET A 1 -14.03 4.29 24.00
CA MET A 1 -14.01 2.95 23.36
C MET A 1 -13.83 3.03 21.85
N VAL A 2 -14.67 3.78 21.11
CA VAL A 2 -14.58 3.90 19.64
C VAL A 2 -13.18 4.27 19.14
N ALA A 3 -12.52 5.32 19.67
CA ALA A 3 -11.18 5.71 19.23
C ALA A 3 -10.11 4.62 19.39
N LEU A 4 -10.14 3.87 20.50
CA LEU A 4 -9.22 2.76 20.77
C LEU A 4 -9.50 1.59 19.82
N SER A 5 -10.78 1.27 19.57
CA SER A 5 -11.18 0.24 18.61
C SER A 5 -10.78 0.62 17.18
N THR A 6 -11.04 1.85 16.75
CA THR A 6 -10.64 2.36 15.43
C THR A 6 -9.12 2.36 15.26
N ALA A 7 -8.36 2.74 16.30
CA ALA A 7 -6.90 2.67 16.26
C ALA A 7 -6.41 1.22 16.13
N GLY A 8 -7.02 0.28 16.87
CA GLY A 8 -6.73 -1.16 16.75
C GLY A 8 -7.02 -1.69 15.34
N PHE A 9 -8.18 -1.36 14.77
CA PHE A 9 -8.51 -1.74 13.39
C PHE A 9 -7.61 -1.07 12.36
N GLY A 10 -7.14 0.16 12.61
CA GLY A 10 -6.16 0.84 11.76
C GLY A 10 -4.84 0.07 11.67
N LEU A 11 -4.35 -0.47 12.79
CA LEU A 11 -3.15 -1.32 12.82
C LEU A 11 -3.36 -2.62 12.04
N VAL A 12 -4.50 -3.29 12.23
CA VAL A 12 -4.83 -4.52 11.48
C VAL A 12 -4.93 -4.24 9.99
N ALA A 13 -5.56 -3.13 9.60
CA ALA A 13 -5.69 -2.73 8.20
C ALA A 13 -4.32 -2.42 7.56
N ALA A 14 -3.42 -1.74 8.28
CA ALA A 14 -2.06 -1.47 7.81
C ALA A 14 -1.27 -2.78 7.61
N LEU A 15 -1.38 -3.72 8.54
CA LEU A 15 -0.77 -5.05 8.43
C LEU A 15 -1.32 -5.85 7.25
N ALA A 16 -2.64 -5.86 7.05
CA ALA A 16 -3.28 -6.55 5.93
C ALA A 16 -2.83 -6.00 4.57
N TRP A 17 -2.74 -4.67 4.44
CA TRP A 17 -2.24 -4.04 3.22
C TRP A 17 -0.78 -4.37 2.93
N ASN A 18 0.08 -4.34 3.96
CA ASN A 18 1.49 -4.73 3.81
C ASN A 18 1.62 -6.17 3.30
N SER A 19 0.91 -7.12 3.92
CA SER A 19 0.94 -8.53 3.49
C SER A 19 0.42 -8.70 2.07
N LEU A 20 -0.68 -8.03 1.70
CA LEU A 20 -1.25 -8.13 0.35
C LEU A 20 -0.30 -7.63 -0.74
N ILE A 21 0.39 -6.51 -0.49
CA ILE A 21 1.35 -5.98 -1.48
C ILE A 21 2.55 -6.92 -1.62
N GLN A 22 3.03 -7.52 -0.52
CA GLN A 22 4.12 -8.50 -0.56
C GLN A 22 3.71 -9.76 -1.32
N GLU A 23 2.53 -10.32 -1.05
CA GLU A 23 1.98 -11.49 -1.74
C GLU A 23 1.85 -11.19 -3.24
N PHE A 24 1.23 -10.06 -3.59
CA PHE A 24 1.08 -9.61 -4.98
C PHE A 24 2.43 -9.53 -5.70
N MET A 25 3.44 -8.96 -5.05
CA MET A 25 4.79 -8.86 -5.60
C MET A 25 5.44 -10.23 -5.81
N ASN A 26 5.25 -11.14 -4.85
CA ASN A 26 5.79 -12.50 -4.94
C ASN A 26 5.10 -13.33 -6.04
N THR A 27 3.78 -13.23 -6.17
CA THR A 27 3.01 -14.04 -7.12
C THR A 27 3.10 -13.49 -8.54
N TYR A 28 2.96 -12.17 -8.71
CA TYR A 28 2.82 -11.55 -10.03
C TYR A 28 4.11 -10.96 -10.57
N VAL A 29 5.02 -10.47 -9.73
CA VAL A 29 6.21 -9.76 -10.22
C VAL A 29 7.44 -10.65 -10.23
N LYS A 30 7.69 -11.44 -9.17
CA LYS A 30 8.85 -12.36 -9.16
C LYS A 30 8.80 -13.40 -10.28
N ARG A 31 7.61 -13.82 -10.73
CA ARG A 31 7.45 -14.75 -11.86
C ARG A 31 8.04 -14.21 -13.18
N TRP A 32 8.17 -12.89 -13.31
CA TRP A 32 8.69 -12.23 -14.51
C TRP A 32 10.15 -11.78 -14.38
N ILE A 33 10.79 -11.97 -13.22
CA ILE A 33 12.16 -11.50 -12.95
C ILE A 33 13.11 -12.71 -12.80
N PRO A 34 14.19 -12.79 -13.59
CA PRO A 34 15.20 -13.85 -13.45
C PRO A 34 15.87 -13.86 -12.06
N GLU A 35 16.17 -15.06 -11.53
CA GLU A 35 16.68 -15.26 -10.17
C GLU A 35 18.05 -14.60 -9.90
N GLU A 36 18.88 -14.46 -10.93
CA GLU A 36 20.21 -13.87 -10.82
C GLU A 36 20.13 -12.33 -10.93
N GLY A 37 20.16 -11.65 -9.78
CA GLY A 37 20.07 -10.18 -9.69
C GLY A 37 18.65 -9.62 -9.47
N GLY A 38 17.62 -10.47 -9.57
CA GLY A 38 16.21 -10.09 -9.49
C GLY A 38 15.74 -9.53 -8.14
N LYS A 39 16.48 -9.79 -7.04
CA LYS A 39 16.10 -9.33 -5.69
C LYS A 39 16.08 -7.81 -5.57
N PHE A 40 17.07 -7.13 -6.14
CA PHE A 40 17.14 -5.66 -6.10
C PHE A 40 16.03 -5.03 -6.94
N LEU A 41 15.83 -5.51 -8.17
CA LEU A 41 14.75 -5.06 -9.04
C LEU A 41 13.37 -5.32 -8.45
N SER A 42 13.16 -6.47 -7.80
CA SER A 42 11.93 -6.78 -7.08
C SER A 42 11.65 -5.81 -5.93
N LEU A 43 12.67 -5.44 -5.15
CA LEU A 43 12.54 -4.44 -4.08
C LEU A 43 12.28 -3.03 -4.63
N LEU A 44 12.91 -2.67 -5.75
CA LEU A 44 12.71 -1.38 -6.39
C LEU A 44 11.30 -1.24 -6.96
N ILE A 45 10.78 -2.29 -7.61
CA ILE A 45 9.39 -2.33 -8.10
C ILE A 45 8.41 -2.31 -6.93
N TYR A 46 8.67 -3.07 -5.87
CA TYR A 46 7.88 -3.04 -4.64
C TYR A 46 7.78 -1.61 -4.07
N ALA A 47 8.93 -0.94 -3.89
CA ALA A 47 8.97 0.42 -3.36
C ALA A 47 8.18 1.39 -4.24
N LEU A 48 8.37 1.34 -5.57
CA LEU A 48 7.65 2.19 -6.50
C LEU A 48 6.14 1.98 -6.45
N LEU A 49 5.68 0.72 -6.43
CA LEU A 49 4.26 0.38 -6.35
C LEU A 49 3.62 0.87 -5.06
N VAL A 50 4.29 0.65 -3.92
CA VAL A 50 3.83 1.14 -2.61
C VAL A 50 3.75 2.67 -2.62
N THR A 51 4.75 3.37 -3.16
CA THR A 51 4.74 4.84 -3.24
C THR A 51 3.61 5.35 -4.12
N VAL A 52 3.41 4.78 -5.31
CA VAL A 52 2.32 5.18 -6.21
C VAL A 52 0.96 4.96 -5.54
N LEU A 53 0.77 3.83 -4.87
CA LEU A 53 -0.48 3.51 -4.17
C LEU A 53 -0.71 4.49 -3.01
N ALA A 54 0.30 4.76 -2.19
CA ALA A 54 0.22 5.72 -1.09
C ALA A 54 -0.09 7.14 -1.57
N VAL A 55 0.58 7.63 -2.61
CA VAL A 55 0.33 8.94 -3.22
C VAL A 55 -1.08 9.00 -3.80
N THR A 56 -1.52 7.96 -4.51
CA THR A 56 -2.86 7.91 -5.10
C THR A 56 -3.95 7.96 -4.03
N ILE A 57 -3.82 7.15 -2.97
CA ILE A 57 -4.78 7.13 -1.87
C ILE A 57 -4.81 8.47 -1.13
N THR A 58 -3.63 9.05 -0.81
CA THR A 58 -3.56 10.34 -0.12
C THR A 58 -4.12 11.50 -0.95
N LEU A 59 -3.91 11.50 -2.26
CA LEU A 59 -4.52 12.48 -3.17
C LEU A 59 -6.04 12.32 -3.25
N GLN A 60 -6.55 11.09 -3.30
CA GLN A 60 -7.99 10.84 -3.30
C GLN A 60 -8.64 11.26 -1.98
N LEU A 61 -8.04 10.90 -0.84
CA LEU A 61 -8.47 11.34 0.49
C LEU A 61 -8.48 12.87 0.58
N SER A 62 -7.44 13.55 0.10
CA SER A 62 -7.36 15.02 0.09
C SER A 62 -8.52 15.64 -0.71
N LYS A 63 -8.91 15.04 -1.83
CA LYS A 63 -10.07 15.49 -2.63
C LYS A 63 -11.38 15.29 -1.88
N ILE A 64 -11.54 14.16 -1.20
CA ILE A 64 -12.74 13.85 -0.41
C ILE A 64 -12.88 14.83 0.75
N VAL A 65 -11.81 15.06 1.51
CA VAL A 65 -11.80 16.03 2.63
C VAL A 65 -12.20 17.42 2.14
N ARG A 66 -11.61 17.89 1.04
CA ARG A 66 -11.97 19.19 0.45
C ARG A 66 -13.42 19.28 -0.03
N ARG A 67 -14.02 18.16 -0.45
CA ARG A 67 -15.44 18.13 -0.84
C ARG A 67 -16.35 18.20 0.37
N ILE A 68 -15.99 17.49 1.44
CA ILE A 68 -16.74 17.53 2.71
C ILE A 68 -16.62 18.90 3.38
N GLU A 69 -15.46 19.56 3.34
CA GLU A 69 -15.26 20.91 3.90
C GLU A 69 -15.96 22.04 3.11
N LYS A 70 -16.30 21.79 1.84
CA LYS A 70 -16.97 22.79 0.99
C LYS A 70 -18.49 22.74 1.07
N GLU A 71 -19.05 21.70 1.69
CA GLU A 71 -20.47 21.61 2.07
C GLU A 71 -20.66 22.10 3.52
#